data_AF-A0A522RJ19-F1
#
_entry.id   AF-A0A522RJ19-F1
#
_cell.length_a   1.000
_cell.length_b   1.000
_cell.length_c   1.000
_cell.angle_alpha   90.00
_cell.angle_beta   90.00
_cell.angle_gamma   90.00
#
_symmetry.space_group_name_H-M   'P 1'
#
loop_
_entity.id
_entity.type
_entity.pdbx_description
1 polymer ?
#
loop_
_entity_poly.entity_id
_entity_poly.type
_entity_poly.pdbx_seq_one_letter_code
_entity_poly.pdbx_strand_id
1 'polypeptide(L)'
;MPLSKTKVHLYFQLINDSIDTIHYDICKEVTVPGKFDKEKGSAKPFVIPSLQEWHGYEGKFNLSPGSRIIIPNDERKSLEKLASLLQQEIKQQTGYLLKTVTGNPGKGDIYLSLHEKDTTIGKEGYYFQAGDYISIRAIAYRGLFWGTRTLLQLLEQSKSVPKGIARDYPQFKIRGFILDDGRKFFTLQFLRKYVKLLSYYKMNDFQIHLNDNGFKGYFGNNWDSTYSAFRLENDTYPGLTAKDGSYTKKEFIALQQLADEYGVQIVPEIDVPAHSLAFTKAVPAIGSRKYGMDHLDLTQVA
;
A
#
# COMPACT_ATOMS: atom_id res chain seq x y z
N MET A 1 10.95 -6.25 -21.87
CA MET A 1 12.42 -6.07 -21.80
C MET A 1 12.68 -4.85 -20.93
N PRO A 2 13.64 -4.87 -20.00
CA PRO A 2 13.92 -3.72 -19.15
C PRO A 2 14.36 -2.51 -19.98
N LEU A 3 14.12 -1.30 -19.50
CA LEU A 3 14.49 -0.06 -20.19
C LEU A 3 16.01 0.09 -20.26
N SER A 4 16.69 -0.17 -19.15
CA SER A 4 18.14 -0.13 -19.03
C SER A 4 18.69 -1.53 -18.71
N LYS A 5 20.01 -1.68 -18.79
CA LYS A 5 20.68 -2.93 -18.41
C LYS A 5 20.36 -3.23 -16.94
N THR A 6 19.88 -4.44 -16.66
CA THR A 6 19.46 -4.85 -15.31
C THR A 6 20.14 -6.15 -14.90
N LYS A 7 20.63 -6.20 -13.66
CA LYS A 7 21.12 -7.43 -13.03
C LYS A 7 19.94 -8.19 -12.41
N VAL A 8 19.87 -9.49 -12.67
CA VAL A 8 18.82 -10.38 -12.15
C VAL A 8 19.49 -11.58 -11.49
N HIS A 9 19.00 -11.96 -10.31
CA HIS A 9 19.41 -13.17 -9.62
C HIS A 9 18.46 -14.31 -9.96
N LEU A 10 19.00 -15.39 -10.52
CA LEU A 10 18.28 -16.63 -10.81
C LEU A 10 18.61 -17.65 -9.72
N TYR A 11 17.59 -18.18 -9.06
CA TYR A 11 17.73 -19.22 -8.06
C TYR A 11 17.32 -20.55 -8.69
N PHE A 12 18.22 -21.53 -8.63
CA PHE A 12 17.99 -22.89 -9.11
C PHE A 12 17.99 -23.83 -7.91
N GLN A 13 16.98 -24.69 -7.84
CA GLN A 13 16.94 -25.80 -6.89
C GLN A 13 17.36 -27.07 -7.64
N LEU A 14 18.45 -27.71 -7.22
CA LEU A 14 18.82 -29.03 -7.70
C LEU A 14 18.06 -30.09 -6.88
N ILE A 15 17.35 -30.98 -7.57
CA ILE A 15 16.61 -32.10 -6.96
C ILE A 15 17.28 -33.40 -7.43
N ASN A 16 17.58 -34.29 -6.49
CA ASN A 16 18.08 -35.62 -6.79
C ASN A 16 16.95 -36.65 -6.61
N ASP A 17 16.44 -37.17 -7.73
CA ASP A 17 15.29 -38.10 -7.77
C ASP A 17 15.56 -39.48 -7.11
N SER A 18 16.80 -39.77 -6.72
CA SER A 18 17.17 -41.01 -6.03
C SER A 18 17.17 -40.90 -4.50
N ILE A 19 17.27 -39.69 -3.95
CA ILE A 19 17.32 -39.41 -2.52
C ILE A 19 16.65 -38.04 -2.34
N ASP A 20 15.33 -38.06 -2.15
CA ASP A 20 14.40 -36.91 -2.18
C ASP A 20 14.60 -35.89 -1.03
N THR A 21 15.84 -35.63 -0.62
CA THR A 21 16.18 -34.88 0.60
C THR A 21 17.34 -33.90 0.47
N ILE A 22 18.06 -33.86 -0.66
CA ILE A 22 19.17 -32.90 -0.84
C ILE A 22 18.77 -31.79 -1.81
N HIS A 23 18.57 -30.59 -1.26
CA HIS A 23 18.34 -29.37 -2.02
C HIS A 23 19.59 -28.49 -1.99
N TYR A 24 20.06 -28.09 -3.17
CA TYR A 24 21.08 -27.05 -3.30
C TYR A 24 20.45 -25.82 -3.95
N ASP A 25 20.52 -24.67 -3.27
CA ASP A 25 20.15 -23.39 -3.84
C ASP A 25 21.37 -22.78 -4.53
N ILE A 26 21.31 -22.68 -5.86
CA ILE A 26 22.35 -22.03 -6.66
C ILE A 26 21.80 -20.69 -7.12
N CYS A 27 22.42 -19.59 -6.67
CA CYS A 27 22.15 -18.25 -7.18
C CYS A 27 23.13 -17.90 -8.30
N LYS A 28 22.61 -17.57 -9.49
CA LYS A 28 23.40 -17.00 -10.58
C LYS A 28 22.92 -15.59 -10.89
N GLU A 29 23.83 -14.62 -10.86
CA GLU A 29 23.57 -13.29 -11.39
C GLU A 29 23.71 -13.31 -12.92
N VAL A 30 22.69 -12.86 -13.62
CA VAL A 30 22.71 -12.63 -15.06
C VAL A 30 22.43 -11.17 -15.36
N THR A 31 23.05 -10.66 -16.42
CA THR A 31 22.81 -9.30 -16.90
C THR A 31 21.89 -9.34 -18.10
N VAL A 32 20.70 -8.75 -17.98
CA VAL A 32 19.73 -8.64 -19.07
C VAL A 32 19.98 -7.33 -19.81
N PRO A 33 20.19 -7.36 -21.15
CA PRO A 33 20.30 -6.15 -21.95
C PRO A 33 19.04 -5.28 -21.84
N GLY A 34 19.24 -3.97 -21.76
CA GLY A 34 18.16 -2.99 -21.78
C GLY A 34 17.68 -2.70 -23.19
N LYS A 35 16.47 -2.14 -23.31
CA LYS A 35 15.94 -1.57 -24.55
C LYS A 35 16.76 -0.39 -25.06
N PHE A 36 17.40 0.34 -24.15
CA PHE A 36 18.24 1.49 -24.47
C PHE A 36 19.69 1.24 -24.06
N ASP A 37 20.62 1.47 -24.98
CA ASP A 37 22.05 1.18 -24.80
C ASP A 37 22.82 2.24 -24.01
N LYS A 38 22.30 3.48 -23.90
CA LYS A 38 22.93 4.59 -23.16
C LYS A 38 21.89 5.45 -22.45
N GLU A 39 22.23 5.93 -21.25
CA GLU A 39 21.54 7.06 -20.63
C GLU A 39 21.88 8.33 -21.42
N LYS A 40 21.05 8.68 -22.40
CA LYS A 40 21.06 9.99 -23.05
C LYS A 40 19.79 10.72 -22.62
N GLY A 41 19.92 11.83 -21.89
CA GLY A 41 18.76 12.63 -21.45
C GLY A 41 18.83 13.00 -19.97
N SER A 42 17.67 13.32 -19.40
CA SER A 42 17.57 13.71 -18.00
C SER A 42 17.93 12.57 -17.01
N ALA A 43 18.57 12.93 -15.90
CA ALA A 43 18.86 12.00 -14.82
C ALA A 43 17.55 11.42 -14.23
N LYS A 44 17.66 10.23 -13.63
CA LYS A 44 16.54 9.58 -12.93
C LYS A 44 15.99 10.52 -11.86
N PRO A 45 14.69 10.87 -11.91
CA PRO A 45 14.13 11.81 -10.96
C PRO A 45 14.04 11.18 -9.57
N PHE A 46 14.13 12.01 -8.55
CA PHE A 46 14.05 11.58 -7.16
C PHE A 46 12.58 11.36 -6.76
N VAL A 47 12.27 10.14 -6.35
CA VAL A 47 10.99 9.72 -5.76
C VAL A 47 11.26 8.62 -4.73
N ILE A 48 10.32 8.43 -3.80
CA ILE A 48 10.36 7.41 -2.75
C ILE A 48 9.13 6.49 -2.87
N PRO A 49 9.31 5.18 -3.07
CA PRO A 49 10.56 4.49 -3.40
C PRO A 49 11.11 4.94 -4.76
N SER A 50 12.41 4.77 -4.97
CA SER A 50 13.07 5.08 -6.24
C SER A 50 12.48 4.21 -7.36
N LEU A 51 12.26 4.79 -8.55
CA LEU A 51 11.72 4.06 -9.72
C LEU A 51 12.57 2.82 -10.03
N GLN A 52 11.99 1.67 -10.34
CA GLN A 52 12.77 0.48 -10.69
C GLN A 52 13.63 0.71 -11.94
N GLU A 53 13.05 1.35 -12.96
CA GLU A 53 13.73 1.65 -14.22
C GLU A 53 13.41 3.07 -14.69
N TRP A 54 14.40 3.74 -15.28
CA TRP A 54 14.25 5.06 -15.90
C TRP A 54 15.12 5.18 -17.15
N HIS A 55 14.57 5.83 -18.17
CA HIS A 55 15.31 6.32 -19.32
C HIS A 55 14.90 7.76 -19.60
N GLY A 56 15.81 8.69 -19.37
CA GLY A 56 15.55 10.12 -19.56
C GLY A 56 15.52 10.53 -21.02
N TYR A 57 14.82 11.61 -21.30
CA TYR A 57 14.89 12.36 -22.55
C TYR A 57 15.31 13.80 -22.28
N GLU A 58 15.61 14.56 -23.34
CA GLU A 58 15.88 15.99 -23.23
C GLU A 58 14.60 16.79 -22.96
N GLY A 59 14.75 17.87 -22.18
CA GLY A 59 13.67 18.79 -21.86
C GLY A 59 12.78 18.37 -20.68
N LYS A 60 11.71 19.14 -20.48
CA LYS A 60 10.76 18.97 -19.37
C LYS A 60 9.33 19.10 -19.86
N PHE A 61 8.43 18.34 -19.26
CA PHE A 61 7.01 18.64 -19.24
C PHE A 61 6.76 19.76 -18.22
N ASN A 62 5.86 20.69 -18.52
CA ASN A 62 5.49 21.76 -17.60
C ASN A 62 3.98 21.70 -17.34
N LEU A 63 3.60 21.59 -16.07
CA LEU A 63 2.22 21.66 -15.65
C LEU A 63 1.73 23.12 -15.71
N SER A 64 0.53 23.34 -16.23
CA SER A 64 -0.07 24.66 -16.35
C SER A 64 -1.51 24.69 -15.80
N PRO A 65 -2.08 25.87 -15.53
CA PRO A 65 -3.51 25.98 -15.20
C PRO A 65 -4.45 25.46 -16.31
N GLY A 66 -3.97 25.43 -17.56
CA GLY A 66 -4.73 24.92 -18.71
C GLY A 66 -4.60 23.41 -18.93
N SER A 67 -3.74 22.73 -18.17
CA SER A 67 -3.58 21.27 -18.22
C SER A 67 -4.86 20.55 -17.81
N ARG A 68 -5.06 19.34 -18.34
CA ARG A 68 -6.23 18.51 -18.05
C ARG A 68 -5.81 17.12 -17.61
N ILE A 69 -6.68 16.45 -16.86
CA ILE A 69 -6.59 15.02 -16.57
C ILE A 69 -7.51 14.31 -17.56
N ILE A 70 -6.93 13.46 -18.39
CA ILE A 70 -7.59 12.74 -19.47
C ILE A 70 -7.69 11.27 -19.10
N ILE A 71 -8.89 10.71 -19.26
CA ILE A 71 -9.15 9.27 -19.15
C ILE A 71 -9.80 8.76 -20.45
N PRO A 72 -9.56 7.51 -20.88
CA PRO A 72 -10.23 6.96 -22.05
C PRO A 72 -11.75 6.88 -21.89
N ASN A 73 -12.46 6.96 -23.02
CA ASN A 73 -13.93 6.94 -23.03
C ASN A 73 -14.49 5.62 -22.48
N ASP A 74 -13.85 4.49 -22.83
CA ASP A 74 -14.19 3.14 -22.42
C ASP A 74 -13.78 2.82 -20.97
N GLU A 75 -12.83 3.56 -20.40
CA GLU A 75 -12.36 3.38 -19.02
C GLU A 75 -12.97 4.39 -18.03
N ARG A 76 -13.91 5.25 -18.47
CA ARG A 76 -14.49 6.33 -17.66
C ARG A 76 -14.99 5.85 -16.29
N LYS A 77 -15.82 4.81 -16.27
CA LYS A 77 -16.43 4.30 -15.03
C LYS A 77 -15.37 3.79 -14.04
N SER A 78 -14.30 3.19 -14.55
CA SER A 78 -13.23 2.62 -13.74
C SER A 78 -12.29 3.71 -13.18
N LEU A 79 -12.13 4.82 -13.89
CA LEU A 79 -11.11 5.83 -13.60
C LEU A 79 -11.63 7.18 -13.12
N GLU A 80 -12.93 7.46 -13.18
CA GLU A 80 -13.48 8.77 -12.81
C GLU A 80 -13.17 9.14 -11.35
N LYS A 81 -13.25 8.18 -10.42
CA LYS A 81 -12.92 8.41 -9.01
C LYS A 81 -11.44 8.73 -8.83
N LEU A 82 -10.55 7.98 -9.48
CA LEU A 82 -9.11 8.22 -9.42
C LEU A 82 -8.74 9.57 -10.05
N ALA A 83 -9.33 9.92 -11.18
CA ALA A 83 -9.09 11.20 -11.84
C ALA A 83 -9.58 12.38 -10.97
N SER A 84 -10.74 12.24 -10.31
CA SER A 84 -11.24 13.22 -9.36
C SER A 84 -10.35 13.34 -8.13
N LEU A 85 -9.85 12.22 -7.59
CA LEU A 85 -8.92 12.22 -6.47
C LEU A 85 -7.61 12.93 -6.83
N LEU A 86 -7.00 12.56 -7.97
CA LEU A 86 -5.77 13.17 -8.46
C LEU A 86 -5.95 14.67 -8.72
N GLN A 87 -7.08 15.10 -9.27
CA GLN A 87 -7.41 16.52 -9.44
C GLN A 87 -7.32 17.29 -8.11
N GLN A 88 -7.91 16.75 -7.05
CA GLN A 88 -7.90 17.39 -5.74
C GLN A 88 -6.49 17.43 -5.14
N GLU A 89 -5.72 16.36 -5.28
CA GLU A 89 -4.34 16.30 -4.77
C GLU A 89 -3.40 17.24 -5.53
N ILE A 90 -3.51 17.32 -6.87
CA ILE A 90 -2.77 18.31 -7.67
C ILE A 90 -3.17 19.73 -7.28
N LYS A 91 -4.47 20.00 -7.06
CA LYS A 91 -4.92 21.32 -6.61
C LYS A 91 -4.30 21.69 -5.26
N GLN A 92 -4.27 20.75 -4.32
CA GLN A 92 -3.67 20.95 -3.00
C GLN A 92 -2.17 21.24 -3.08
N GLN A 93 -1.43 20.53 -3.93
CA GLN A 93 0.03 20.71 -4.07
C GLN A 93 0.42 21.94 -4.90
N THR A 94 -0.34 22.25 -5.97
CA THR A 94 0.10 23.20 -7.01
C THR A 94 -0.75 24.46 -7.11
N GLY A 95 -1.95 24.45 -6.54
CA GLY A 95 -2.99 25.47 -6.71
C GLY A 95 -3.81 25.35 -8.00
N TYR A 96 -3.49 24.41 -8.89
CA TYR A 96 -4.18 24.27 -10.18
C TYR A 96 -5.34 23.27 -10.10
N LEU A 97 -6.55 23.76 -10.34
CA LEU A 97 -7.74 22.91 -10.50
C LEU A 97 -7.87 22.47 -11.96
N LEU A 98 -7.24 21.35 -12.30
CA LEU A 98 -7.26 20.82 -13.67
C LEU A 98 -8.64 20.28 -14.02
N LYS A 99 -9.08 20.39 -15.27
CA LYS A 99 -10.34 19.75 -15.70
C LYS A 99 -10.12 18.25 -15.94
N THR A 100 -11.07 17.43 -15.54
CA THR A 100 -11.12 16.01 -15.91
C THR A 100 -11.97 15.84 -17.17
N VAL A 101 -11.43 15.22 -18.21
CA VAL A 101 -12.08 15.07 -19.52
C VAL A 101 -11.88 13.64 -20.03
N THR A 102 -12.87 13.10 -20.74
CA THR A 102 -12.73 11.80 -21.41
C THR A 102 -12.25 12.00 -22.85
N GLY A 103 -11.30 11.19 -23.31
CA GLY A 103 -10.85 11.21 -24.71
C GLY A 103 -9.35 10.99 -24.87
N ASN A 104 -8.76 11.69 -25.85
CA ASN A 104 -7.34 11.60 -26.19
C ASN A 104 -6.55 12.78 -25.61
N PRO A 105 -5.31 12.55 -25.13
CA PRO A 105 -4.49 13.61 -24.59
C PRO A 105 -3.92 14.52 -25.67
N GLY A 106 -3.79 15.80 -25.35
CA GLY A 106 -3.03 16.79 -26.09
C GLY A 106 -1.81 17.26 -25.29
N LYS A 107 -1.04 18.19 -25.87
CA LYS A 107 0.12 18.78 -25.22
C LYS A 107 -0.27 19.44 -23.88
N GLY A 108 0.48 19.15 -22.83
CA GLY A 108 0.27 19.69 -21.48
C GLY A 108 -0.71 18.88 -20.62
N ASP A 109 -1.32 17.82 -21.14
CA ASP A 109 -2.27 16.99 -20.39
C ASP A 109 -1.57 15.91 -19.54
N ILE A 110 -2.33 15.33 -18.62
CA ILE A 110 -2.02 14.11 -17.87
C ILE A 110 -3.02 13.05 -18.31
N TYR A 111 -2.55 11.89 -18.78
CA TYR A 111 -3.37 10.80 -19.28
C TYR A 111 -3.23 9.57 -18.38
N LEU A 112 -4.36 9.01 -17.95
CA LEU A 112 -4.42 7.81 -17.12
C LEU A 112 -5.16 6.70 -17.87
N SER A 113 -4.58 5.50 -17.96
CA SER A 113 -5.23 4.37 -18.65
C SER A 113 -4.85 3.01 -18.06
N LEU A 114 -5.77 2.04 -18.05
CA LEU A 114 -5.47 0.64 -17.71
C LEU A 114 -5.08 -0.19 -18.95
N HIS A 115 -4.82 0.46 -20.09
CA HIS A 115 -4.33 -0.17 -21.30
C HIS A 115 -2.79 -0.18 -21.35
N GLU A 116 -2.19 -1.00 -20.50
CA GLU A 116 -0.79 -1.43 -20.64
C GLU A 116 -0.73 -2.88 -21.15
N LYS A 117 0.17 -3.14 -22.10
CA LYS A 117 0.38 -4.46 -22.71
C LYS A 117 1.46 -5.26 -22.01
N ASP A 118 2.40 -4.58 -21.34
CA ASP A 118 3.45 -5.27 -20.59
C ASP A 118 2.90 -5.89 -19.31
N THR A 119 2.55 -7.18 -19.35
CA THR A 119 2.05 -7.92 -18.19
C THR A 119 3.15 -8.25 -17.18
N THR A 120 4.43 -8.10 -17.54
CA THR A 120 5.57 -8.49 -16.69
C THR A 120 5.79 -7.52 -15.52
N ILE A 121 5.14 -6.36 -15.53
CA ILE A 121 5.15 -5.40 -14.41
C ILE A 121 4.14 -5.77 -13.31
N GLY A 122 3.28 -6.77 -13.54
CA GLY A 122 2.28 -7.22 -12.57
C GLY A 122 1.20 -6.19 -12.25
N LYS A 123 0.30 -6.53 -11.31
CA LYS A 123 -0.89 -5.71 -10.98
C LYS A 123 -0.58 -4.39 -10.27
N GLU A 124 0.63 -4.25 -9.74
CA GLU A 124 1.10 -3.04 -9.06
C GLU A 124 2.09 -2.24 -9.91
N GLY A 125 2.50 -2.76 -11.07
CA GLY A 125 3.40 -2.05 -11.94
C GLY A 125 2.69 -1.03 -12.82
N TYR A 126 3.44 -0.02 -13.25
CA TYR A 126 2.98 1.01 -14.16
C TYR A 126 4.10 1.49 -15.08
N TYR A 127 3.68 2.01 -16.22
CA TYR A 127 4.50 2.73 -17.17
C TYR A 127 4.20 4.22 -17.04
N PHE A 128 5.23 5.02 -16.81
CA PHE A 128 5.14 6.46 -16.69
C PHE A 128 5.96 7.10 -17.80
N GLN A 129 5.36 7.96 -18.61
CA GLN A 129 6.05 8.66 -19.68
C GLN A 129 5.77 10.15 -19.57
N ALA A 130 6.83 10.94 -19.39
CA ALA A 130 6.77 12.39 -19.51
C ALA A 130 7.29 12.80 -20.90
N GLY A 131 6.39 13.26 -21.76
CA GLY A 131 6.70 13.80 -23.09
C GLY A 131 6.07 15.18 -23.25
N ASP A 132 5.40 15.41 -24.39
CA ASP A 132 4.57 16.61 -24.56
C ASP A 132 3.31 16.59 -23.67
N TYR A 133 2.95 15.41 -23.18
CA TYR A 133 1.98 15.16 -22.13
C TYR A 133 2.53 14.09 -21.18
N ILE A 134 1.95 13.95 -20.00
CA ILE A 134 2.25 12.84 -19.09
C ILE A 134 1.31 11.68 -19.38
N SER A 135 1.83 10.48 -19.57
CA SER A 135 1.06 9.25 -19.76
C SER A 135 1.39 8.26 -18.64
N ILE A 136 0.38 7.86 -17.88
CA ILE A 136 0.49 6.83 -16.84
C ILE A 136 -0.41 5.68 -17.25
N ARG A 137 0.19 4.51 -17.46
CA ARG A 137 -0.52 3.31 -17.93
C ARG A 137 -0.19 2.13 -17.03
N ALA A 138 -1.16 1.28 -16.73
CA ALA A 138 -0.95 0.07 -15.93
C ALA A 138 -1.90 -1.03 -16.38
N ILE A 139 -1.71 -2.27 -15.92
CA ILE A 139 -2.64 -3.37 -16.22
C ILE A 139 -3.80 -3.48 -15.22
N ALA A 140 -3.69 -2.77 -14.09
CA ALA A 140 -4.66 -2.81 -13.00
C ALA A 140 -4.65 -1.50 -12.21
N TYR A 141 -5.75 -1.25 -11.48
CA TYR A 141 -5.99 -0.01 -10.74
C TYR A 141 -4.84 0.34 -9.78
N ARG A 142 -4.35 -0.63 -9.01
CA ARG A 142 -3.30 -0.39 -8.00
C ARG A 142 -2.00 0.11 -8.64
N GLY A 143 -1.59 -0.46 -9.78
CA GLY A 143 -0.44 0.04 -10.53
C GLY A 143 -0.66 1.46 -11.05
N LEU A 144 -1.83 1.73 -11.65
CA LEU A 144 -2.14 3.07 -12.15
C LEU A 144 -2.12 4.11 -11.01
N PHE A 145 -2.69 3.73 -9.86
CA PHE A 145 -2.69 4.53 -8.63
C PHE A 145 -1.26 4.82 -8.16
N TRP A 146 -0.35 3.84 -8.13
CA TRP A 146 1.06 4.06 -7.81
C TRP A 146 1.76 5.03 -8.76
N GLY A 147 1.43 4.99 -10.05
CA GLY A 147 1.91 5.97 -11.01
C GLY A 147 1.47 7.40 -10.67
N THR A 148 0.25 7.59 -10.16
CA THR A 148 -0.19 8.91 -9.68
C THR A 148 0.61 9.38 -8.46
N ARG A 149 1.02 8.47 -7.55
CA ARG A 149 1.87 8.84 -6.41
C ARG A 149 3.22 9.34 -6.87
N THR A 150 3.81 8.70 -7.87
CA THR A 150 5.03 9.16 -8.52
C THR A 150 4.86 10.55 -9.11
N LEU A 151 3.76 10.79 -9.85
CA LEU A 151 3.48 12.13 -10.39
C LEU A 151 3.45 13.19 -9.28
N LEU A 152 2.70 12.93 -8.21
CA LEU A 152 2.53 13.87 -7.10
C LEU A 152 3.86 14.17 -6.39
N GLN A 153 4.73 13.17 -6.20
CA GLN A 153 6.06 13.38 -5.63
C GLN A 153 6.96 14.25 -6.52
N LEU A 154 6.84 14.11 -7.85
CA LEU A 154 7.58 14.96 -8.78
C LEU A 154 7.04 16.40 -8.75
N LEU A 155 5.72 16.55 -8.69
CA LEU A 155 5.05 17.86 -8.64
C LEU A 155 5.27 18.61 -7.33
N GLU A 156 5.48 17.90 -6.22
CA GLU A 156 5.86 18.48 -4.92
C GLU A 156 7.23 19.18 -5.00
N GLN A 157 8.16 18.67 -5.81
CA GLN A 157 9.48 19.25 -6.01
C GLN A 157 9.48 20.41 -7.01
N SER A 158 8.68 20.28 -8.08
CA SER A 158 8.59 21.29 -9.14
C SER A 158 7.34 21.09 -9.99
N LYS A 159 6.74 22.19 -10.47
CA LYS A 159 5.68 22.13 -11.51
C LYS A 159 6.20 21.68 -12.88
N SER A 160 7.47 21.28 -12.98
CA SER A 160 8.10 20.73 -14.18
C SER A 160 8.60 19.31 -13.91
N VAL A 161 8.34 18.40 -14.85
CA VAL A 161 8.76 16.99 -14.76
C VAL A 161 9.78 16.71 -15.87
N PRO A 162 10.95 16.13 -15.58
CA PRO A 162 11.90 15.74 -16.62
C PRO A 162 11.27 14.81 -17.65
N LYS A 163 11.49 15.07 -18.94
CA LYS A 163 11.00 14.16 -19.98
C LYS A 163 11.74 12.83 -19.88
N GLY A 164 11.04 11.73 -20.13
CA GLY A 164 11.59 10.39 -20.04
C GLY A 164 10.51 9.34 -19.81
N ILE A 165 10.95 8.11 -19.56
CA ILE A 165 10.13 6.93 -19.39
C ILE A 165 10.57 6.17 -18.15
N ALA A 166 9.62 5.78 -17.31
CA ALA A 166 9.77 4.82 -16.24
C ALA A 166 8.93 3.57 -16.49
N ARG A 167 9.52 2.41 -16.16
CA ARG A 167 8.83 1.14 -16.00
C ARG A 167 9.05 0.74 -14.55
N ASP A 168 8.01 0.88 -13.73
CA ASP A 168 8.15 0.78 -12.28
C ASP A 168 7.19 -0.27 -11.72
N TYR A 169 7.69 -1.07 -10.78
CA TYR A 169 6.98 -2.19 -10.18
C TYR A 169 7.69 -2.62 -8.88
N PRO A 170 6.96 -3.13 -7.89
CA PRO A 170 7.56 -3.53 -6.63
C PRO A 170 8.30 -4.86 -6.76
N GLN A 171 9.44 -4.98 -6.07
CA GLN A 171 10.15 -6.26 -5.91
C GLN A 171 9.37 -7.24 -5.02
N PHE A 172 8.74 -6.73 -3.96
CA PHE A 172 7.97 -7.52 -3.00
C PHE A 172 6.50 -7.12 -3.00
N LYS A 173 5.62 -8.14 -3.03
CA LYS A 173 4.16 -7.95 -3.09
C LYS A 173 3.59 -7.34 -1.82
N ILE A 174 4.14 -7.65 -0.65
CA ILE A 174 3.67 -7.15 0.64
C ILE A 174 4.67 -6.14 1.17
N ARG A 175 4.20 -4.93 1.45
CA ARG A 175 4.98 -3.82 2.00
C ARG A 175 4.20 -3.28 3.19
N GLY A 176 4.40 -3.94 4.33
CA GLY A 176 3.52 -3.86 5.48
C GLY A 176 3.93 -2.85 6.55
N PHE A 177 2.93 -2.34 7.27
CA PHE A 177 3.07 -1.60 8.51
C PHE A 177 2.08 -2.16 9.54
N ILE A 178 2.53 -2.44 10.76
CA ILE A 178 1.69 -2.95 11.85
C ILE A 178 1.53 -1.85 12.90
N LEU A 179 0.29 -1.58 13.31
CA LEU A 179 -0.04 -0.66 14.40
C LEU A 179 -0.71 -1.41 15.56
N ASP A 180 -0.09 -1.33 16.74
CA ASP A 180 -0.68 -1.77 18.01
C ASP A 180 -1.76 -0.77 18.45
N ASP A 181 -3.02 -1.05 18.07
CA ASP A 181 -4.20 -0.31 18.51
C ASP A 181 -4.82 -0.93 19.78
N GLY A 182 -4.48 -2.19 20.09
CA GLY A 182 -4.92 -2.92 21.27
C GLY A 182 -4.46 -2.25 22.56
N ARG A 183 -3.15 -1.98 22.71
CA ARG A 183 -2.63 -1.35 23.94
C ARG A 183 -2.88 0.16 24.02
N LYS A 184 -3.20 0.81 22.91
CA LYS A 184 -3.48 2.25 22.85
C LYS A 184 -4.39 2.60 21.70
N PHE A 185 -5.49 3.28 22.00
CA PHE A 185 -6.45 3.71 20.99
C PHE A 185 -5.89 4.80 20.06
N PHE A 186 -6.08 4.62 18.76
CA PHE A 186 -5.90 5.63 17.72
C PHE A 186 -7.25 6.01 17.12
N THR A 187 -7.49 7.30 16.86
CA THR A 187 -8.77 7.71 16.27
C THR A 187 -8.92 7.22 14.83
N LEU A 188 -10.16 7.03 14.36
CA LEU A 188 -10.41 6.69 12.95
C LEU A 188 -9.79 7.72 11.99
N GLN A 189 -9.76 8.99 12.38
CA GLN A 189 -9.10 10.04 11.60
C GLN A 189 -7.59 9.81 11.47
N PHE A 190 -6.93 9.35 12.53
CA PHE A 190 -5.52 8.98 12.50
C PHE A 190 -5.26 7.82 11.55
N LEU A 191 -6.06 6.74 11.63
CA LEU A 191 -5.95 5.59 10.74
C LEU A 191 -6.12 5.99 9.26
N ARG A 192 -7.09 6.86 8.95
CA ARG A 192 -7.30 7.40 7.60
C ARG A 192 -6.10 8.20 7.10
N LYS A 193 -5.42 8.96 7.97
CA LYS A 193 -4.18 9.68 7.61
C LYS A 193 -3.04 8.70 7.34
N TYR A 194 -2.92 7.64 8.13
CA TYR A 194 -1.91 6.60 7.94
C TYR A 194 -2.09 5.84 6.63
N VAL A 195 -3.32 5.48 6.27
CA VAL A 195 -3.63 4.91 4.94
C VAL A 195 -3.07 5.78 3.82
N LYS A 196 -3.31 7.10 3.87
CA LYS A 196 -2.81 8.03 2.84
C LYS A 196 -1.29 8.15 2.84
N LEU A 197 -0.66 8.14 4.02
CA LEU A 197 0.79 8.18 4.19
C LEU A 197 1.45 6.93 3.57
N LEU A 198 0.97 5.75 3.95
CA LEU A 198 1.45 4.47 3.43
C LEU A 198 1.29 4.41 1.91
N SER A 199 0.11 4.79 1.43
CA SER A 199 -0.22 4.90 0.01
C SER A 199 0.73 5.85 -0.74
N TYR A 200 1.07 7.02 -0.18
CA TYR A 200 2.01 7.96 -0.80
C TYR A 200 3.38 7.34 -1.07
N TYR A 201 3.85 6.48 -0.16
CA TYR A 201 5.10 5.74 -0.28
C TYR A 201 4.94 4.35 -0.90
N LYS A 202 3.78 4.08 -1.52
CA LYS A 202 3.47 2.80 -2.19
C LYS A 202 3.52 1.58 -1.26
N MET A 203 3.42 1.77 0.06
CA MET A 203 3.13 0.68 1.01
C MET A 203 1.67 0.27 0.85
N ASN A 204 1.38 -1.03 0.94
CA ASN A 204 0.11 -1.57 0.48
C ASN A 204 -0.59 -2.49 1.50
N ASP A 205 0.01 -2.71 2.65
CA ASP A 205 -0.52 -3.60 3.67
C ASP A 205 -0.46 -2.89 5.03
N PHE A 206 -1.60 -2.72 5.69
CA PHE A 206 -1.71 -2.01 6.95
C PHE A 206 -2.43 -2.91 7.96
N GLN A 207 -1.64 -3.58 8.79
CA GLN A 207 -2.14 -4.44 9.85
C GLN A 207 -2.49 -3.61 11.08
N ILE A 208 -3.71 -3.79 11.58
CA ILE A 208 -4.22 -3.11 12.76
C ILE A 208 -4.51 -4.19 13.79
N HIS A 209 -3.72 -4.16 14.86
CA HIS A 209 -3.81 -5.11 15.97
C HIS A 209 -4.89 -4.63 16.95
N LEU A 210 -6.06 -5.27 16.93
CA LEU A 210 -7.31 -4.73 17.49
C LEU A 210 -7.59 -5.17 18.93
N ASN A 211 -6.80 -6.09 19.48
CA ASN A 211 -6.87 -6.42 20.90
C ASN A 211 -5.50 -6.72 21.47
N ASP A 212 -5.26 -6.27 22.69
CA ASP A 212 -4.11 -6.68 23.48
C ASP A 212 -4.32 -6.26 24.95
N ASN A 213 -3.31 -6.51 25.78
CA ASN A 213 -3.20 -6.09 27.16
C ASN A 213 -1.80 -5.61 27.54
N GLY A 214 -1.73 -4.88 28.65
CA GLY A 214 -0.49 -4.51 29.30
C GLY A 214 0.19 -5.70 29.98
N PHE A 215 1.43 -5.50 30.40
CA PHE A 215 2.15 -6.47 31.22
C PHE A 215 1.73 -6.32 32.69
N LYS A 216 1.18 -7.39 33.29
CA LYS A 216 0.67 -7.35 34.68
C LYS A 216 1.66 -6.83 35.73
N GLY A 217 2.97 -6.95 35.47
CA GLY A 217 4.02 -6.45 36.37
C GLY A 217 3.91 -4.96 36.67
N TYR A 218 3.37 -4.17 35.72
CA TYR A 218 3.12 -2.74 35.90
C TYR A 218 1.76 -2.42 36.54
N PHE A 219 0.94 -3.45 36.81
CA PHE A 219 -0.41 -3.35 37.34
C PHE A 219 -0.57 -4.18 38.62
N GLY A 220 0.43 -4.13 39.50
CA GLY A 220 0.40 -4.82 40.79
C GLY A 220 0.42 -6.35 40.70
N ASN A 221 0.95 -6.91 39.60
CA ASN A 221 0.91 -8.33 39.28
C ASN A 221 -0.52 -8.92 39.26
N ASN A 222 -1.53 -8.10 38.99
CA ASN A 222 -2.93 -8.49 38.99
C ASN A 222 -3.57 -8.30 37.60
N TRP A 223 -4.14 -9.38 37.06
CA TRP A 223 -4.82 -9.38 35.76
C TRP A 223 -6.09 -8.52 35.76
N ASP A 224 -6.81 -8.43 36.88
CA ASP A 224 -8.04 -7.64 36.95
C ASP A 224 -7.77 -6.13 36.73
N SER A 225 -6.70 -5.62 37.32
CA SER A 225 -6.24 -4.23 37.13
C SER A 225 -5.40 -4.00 35.88
N THR A 226 -4.96 -5.06 35.20
CA THR A 226 -4.15 -4.93 33.98
C THR A 226 -4.97 -4.35 32.83
N TYR A 227 -4.45 -3.33 32.18
CA TYR A 227 -5.10 -2.73 31.00
C TYR A 227 -5.30 -3.77 29.89
N SER A 228 -6.46 -3.76 29.25
CA SER A 228 -6.77 -4.59 28.08
C SER A 228 -7.88 -3.93 27.28
N ALA A 229 -7.86 -4.08 25.96
CA ALA A 229 -8.90 -3.57 25.08
C ALA A 229 -9.19 -4.51 23.92
N PHE A 230 -10.44 -4.50 23.46
CA PHE A 230 -10.86 -4.99 22.16
C PHE A 230 -11.53 -3.84 21.42
N ARG A 231 -10.99 -3.46 20.27
CA ARG A 231 -11.25 -2.16 19.62
C ARG A 231 -12.42 -2.15 18.67
N LEU A 232 -13.04 -3.30 18.38
CA LEU A 232 -14.23 -3.35 17.54
C LEU A 232 -15.50 -3.45 18.38
N GLU A 233 -16.56 -2.83 17.90
CA GLU A 233 -17.92 -3.01 18.39
C GLU A 233 -18.32 -4.49 18.41
N ASN A 234 -18.71 -4.95 19.59
CA ASN A 234 -19.22 -6.29 19.85
C ASN A 234 -20.45 -6.20 20.77
N ASP A 235 -21.62 -6.57 20.23
CA ASP A 235 -22.89 -6.61 20.95
C ASP A 235 -23.20 -8.01 21.51
N THR A 236 -22.42 -9.02 21.11
CA THR A 236 -22.63 -10.42 21.49
C THR A 236 -22.13 -10.71 22.90
N TYR A 237 -21.00 -10.11 23.29
CA TYR A 237 -20.37 -10.28 24.58
C TYR A 237 -20.34 -8.95 25.33
N PRO A 238 -21.27 -8.73 26.29
CA PRO A 238 -21.30 -7.51 27.08
C PRO A 238 -19.97 -7.26 27.79
N GLY A 239 -19.44 -6.05 27.63
CA GLY A 239 -18.18 -5.63 28.26
C GLY A 239 -16.90 -5.94 27.48
N LEU A 240 -16.98 -6.64 26.34
CA LEU A 240 -15.81 -6.89 25.48
C LEU A 240 -15.34 -5.61 24.77
N THR A 241 -16.27 -4.85 24.19
CA THR A 241 -15.96 -3.58 23.51
C THR A 241 -15.30 -2.59 24.47
N ALA A 242 -14.12 -2.10 24.12
CA ALA A 242 -13.39 -1.13 24.92
C ALA A 242 -14.16 0.20 25.07
N LYS A 243 -14.16 0.73 26.30
CA LYS A 243 -14.90 1.95 26.68
C LYS A 243 -14.08 3.24 26.52
N ASP A 244 -12.76 3.13 26.46
CA ASP A 244 -11.83 4.25 26.29
C ASP A 244 -11.53 4.59 24.82
N GLY A 245 -12.10 3.81 23.90
CA GLY A 245 -12.02 4.02 22.46
C GLY A 245 -12.23 2.72 21.70
N SER A 246 -13.13 2.73 20.72
CA SER A 246 -13.43 1.61 19.82
C SER A 246 -14.02 2.13 18.51
N TYR A 247 -14.10 1.26 17.50
CA TYR A 247 -14.71 1.53 16.21
C TYR A 247 -16.00 0.72 16.07
N THR A 248 -17.05 1.38 15.59
CA THR A 248 -18.22 0.66 15.09
C THR A 248 -17.86 -0.16 13.87
N LYS A 249 -18.62 -1.23 13.59
CA LYS A 249 -18.43 -2.05 12.38
C LYS A 249 -18.53 -1.19 11.13
N LYS A 250 -19.47 -0.25 11.10
CA LYS A 250 -19.67 0.69 9.97
C LYS A 250 -18.45 1.59 9.76
N GLU A 251 -17.86 2.14 10.82
CA GLU A 251 -16.66 2.97 10.73
C GLU A 251 -15.47 2.19 10.20
N PHE A 252 -15.26 0.98 10.70
CA PHE A 252 -14.13 0.14 10.29
C PHE A 252 -14.28 -0.39 8.85
N ILE A 253 -15.50 -0.68 8.39
CA ILE A 253 -15.80 -0.97 6.97
C ILE A 253 -15.49 0.26 6.11
N ALA A 254 -15.90 1.46 6.54
CA ALA A 254 -15.61 2.68 5.80
C ALA A 254 -14.11 3.03 5.75
N LEU A 255 -13.31 2.58 6.73
CA LEU A 255 -11.86 2.66 6.67
C LEU A 255 -11.28 1.69 5.63
N GLN A 256 -11.74 0.45 5.60
CA GLN A 256 -11.32 -0.54 4.60
C GLN A 256 -11.61 -0.06 3.18
N GLN A 257 -12.81 0.45 2.92
CA GLN A 257 -13.20 1.01 1.62
C GLN A 257 -12.32 2.20 1.22
N LEU A 258 -12.01 3.11 2.16
CA LEU A 258 -11.08 4.20 1.90
C LEU A 258 -9.68 3.65 1.55
N ALA A 259 -9.20 2.65 2.29
CA ALA A 259 -7.89 2.07 2.06
C ALA A 259 -7.78 1.43 0.67
N ASP A 260 -8.83 0.72 0.23
CA ASP A 260 -8.92 0.14 -1.11
C ASP A 260 -8.82 1.21 -2.21
N GLU A 261 -9.51 2.36 -2.04
CA GLU A 261 -9.41 3.50 -2.97
C GLU A 261 -7.98 4.05 -3.09
N TYR A 262 -7.20 3.97 -1.99
CA TYR A 262 -5.80 4.37 -1.88
C TYR A 262 -4.80 3.24 -2.15
N GLY A 263 -5.25 2.06 -2.59
CA GLY A 263 -4.38 0.93 -2.92
C GLY A 263 -3.78 0.20 -1.72
N VAL A 264 -4.28 0.44 -0.50
CA VAL A 264 -3.82 -0.15 0.76
C VAL A 264 -4.85 -1.16 1.25
N GLN A 265 -4.39 -2.36 1.61
CA GLN A 265 -5.20 -3.38 2.26
C GLN A 265 -5.13 -3.18 3.78
N ILE A 266 -6.28 -3.11 4.45
CA ILE A 266 -6.34 -3.22 5.91
C ILE A 266 -6.34 -4.71 6.29
N VAL A 267 -5.45 -5.09 7.21
CA VAL A 267 -5.40 -6.43 7.80
C VAL A 267 -5.81 -6.33 9.27
N PRO A 268 -7.09 -6.56 9.61
CA PRO A 268 -7.50 -6.58 11.01
C PRO A 268 -6.98 -7.84 11.69
N GLU A 269 -6.32 -7.68 12.83
CA GLU A 269 -5.84 -8.80 13.64
C GLU A 269 -6.63 -8.89 14.94
N ILE A 270 -7.07 -10.11 15.25
CA ILE A 270 -7.56 -10.53 16.56
C ILE A 270 -6.54 -11.52 17.10
N ASP A 271 -5.81 -11.15 18.16
CA ASP A 271 -4.72 -11.94 18.69
C ASP A 271 -5.20 -12.91 19.77
N VAL A 272 -4.92 -14.18 19.52
CA VAL A 272 -5.21 -15.37 20.33
C VAL A 272 -4.15 -16.43 20.01
N PRO A 273 -3.77 -17.34 20.94
CA PRO A 273 -4.37 -17.57 22.25
C PRO A 273 -3.81 -16.71 23.38
N ALA A 274 -2.67 -16.04 23.20
CA ALA A 274 -2.14 -15.06 24.17
C ALA A 274 -2.76 -13.68 23.88
N HIS A 275 -2.36 -12.64 24.62
CA HIS A 275 -2.82 -11.26 24.39
C HIS A 275 -4.36 -11.10 24.43
N SER A 276 -5.00 -12.02 25.15
CA SER A 276 -6.44 -12.29 25.08
C SER A 276 -7.20 -11.83 26.33
N LEU A 277 -6.59 -10.99 27.18
CA LEU A 277 -7.17 -10.60 28.46
C LEU A 277 -8.53 -9.90 28.34
N ALA A 278 -8.77 -9.16 27.24
CA ALA A 278 -10.08 -8.57 26.98
C ALA A 278 -11.19 -9.64 26.85
N PHE A 279 -10.88 -10.78 26.21
CA PHE A 279 -11.81 -11.89 26.06
C PHE A 279 -12.05 -12.61 27.38
N THR A 280 -11.01 -12.92 28.13
CA THR A 280 -11.14 -13.64 29.40
C THR A 280 -11.75 -12.77 30.50
N LYS A 281 -11.63 -11.44 30.43
CA LYS A 281 -12.40 -10.55 31.31
C LYS A 281 -13.88 -10.56 30.99
N ALA A 282 -14.26 -10.61 29.72
CA ALA A 282 -15.66 -10.72 29.30
C ALA A 282 -16.23 -12.12 29.59
N VAL A 283 -15.42 -13.17 29.43
CA VAL A 283 -15.78 -14.57 29.63
C VAL A 283 -14.69 -15.27 30.46
N PRO A 284 -14.72 -15.22 31.80
CA PRO A 284 -13.65 -15.78 32.64
C PRO A 284 -13.40 -17.28 32.47
N ALA A 285 -14.42 -18.04 32.04
CA ALA A 285 -14.32 -19.50 31.88
C ALA A 285 -13.28 -19.93 30.82
N ILE A 286 -13.04 -19.11 29.79
CA ILE A 286 -12.10 -19.43 28.71
C ILE A 286 -10.64 -19.06 29.03
N GLY A 287 -10.34 -18.55 30.23
CA GLY A 287 -8.99 -18.17 30.62
C GLY A 287 -8.15 -19.34 31.14
N SER A 288 -6.88 -19.38 30.75
CA SER A 288 -5.94 -20.42 31.16
C SER A 288 -5.38 -20.14 32.56
N ARG A 289 -5.72 -20.99 33.52
CA ARG A 289 -5.15 -20.93 34.89
C ARG A 289 -3.67 -21.33 34.94
N LYS A 290 -3.19 -22.07 33.93
CA LYS A 290 -1.80 -22.55 33.84
C LYS A 290 -0.84 -21.46 33.33
N TYR A 291 -1.24 -20.75 32.28
CA TYR A 291 -0.40 -19.76 31.58
C TYR A 291 -0.73 -18.31 31.93
N GLY A 292 -1.87 -18.04 32.57
CA GLY A 292 -2.31 -16.70 32.93
C GLY A 292 -3.64 -16.33 32.27
N MET A 293 -4.36 -15.38 32.86
CA MET A 293 -5.68 -14.97 32.35
C MET A 293 -5.59 -14.18 31.04
N ASP A 294 -4.41 -13.74 30.60
CA ASP A 294 -4.20 -13.21 29.26
C ASP A 294 -4.04 -14.29 28.17
N HIS A 295 -4.13 -15.57 28.55
CA HIS A 295 -4.12 -16.71 27.65
C HIS A 295 -5.48 -17.40 27.65
N LEU A 296 -5.93 -17.85 26.48
CA LEU A 296 -7.07 -18.75 26.34
C LEU A 296 -6.72 -20.18 26.79
N ASP A 297 -7.66 -20.86 27.42
CA ASP A 297 -7.56 -22.29 27.74
C ASP A 297 -7.94 -23.13 26.52
N LEU A 298 -6.93 -23.54 25.76
CA LEU A 298 -7.11 -24.36 24.56
C LEU A 298 -7.48 -25.82 24.87
N THR A 299 -7.47 -26.23 26.14
CA THR A 299 -7.87 -27.60 26.53
C THR A 299 -9.38 -27.73 26.74
N GLN A 300 -10.09 -26.61 26.86
CA GLN A 300 -11.54 -26.56 27.04
C GLN A 300 -12.33 -26.52 25.72
N VAL A 301 -11.66 -26.69 24.58
CA VAL A 301 -12.33 -26.81 23.26
C VAL A 301 -12.85 -28.24 23.12
N ALA A 302 -14.05 -28.49 23.65
CA ALA A 302 -14.86 -29.67 23.43
C ALA A 302 -16.25 -29.28 22.90
#